data_AF-A0A249KTF4-F1
#
_entry.id   AF-A0A249KTF4-F1
#
_cell.length_a   1.000
_cell.length_b   1.000
_cell.length_c   1.000
_cell.angle_alpha   90.00
_cell.angle_beta   90.00
_cell.angle_gamma   90.00
#
_symmetry.space_group_name_H-M   'P 1'
#
loop_
_entity.id
_entity.type
_entity.pdbx_description
1 polymer ?
#
loop_
_entity_poly.entity_id
_entity_poly.type
_entity_poly.pdbx_seq_one_letter_code
_entity_poly.pdbx_strand_id
1 'polypeptide(L)'
;MRNKTFVTAVFASFAWNLYLVGGVMLGASYALDRAAGGQFEVFPTYLRVIYVLNFALIVYQIVIFTRFTYGLAIKPKWIVKAFVILGVLGILANAASRSANERWNVIPAFVITAAFYGILKSQAKNTRVAKVSKPTGHDKL
;
A
#
# COMPACT_ATOMS: atom_id res chain seq x y z
N MET A 1 -10.98 -3.38 -17.73
CA MET A 1 -10.10 -2.39 -18.37
C MET A 1 -9.35 -1.62 -17.28
N ARG A 2 -8.01 -1.68 -17.27
CA ARG A 2 -7.18 -1.02 -16.26
C ARG A 2 -7.21 0.47 -16.54
N ASN A 3 -8.02 1.24 -15.81
CA ASN A 3 -8.12 2.70 -16.01
C ASN A 3 -6.72 3.31 -15.84
N LYS A 4 -6.14 3.83 -16.94
CA LYS A 4 -4.78 4.38 -16.96
C LYS A 4 -4.62 5.50 -15.93
N THR A 5 -5.62 6.37 -15.79
CA THR A 5 -5.65 7.46 -14.82
C THR A 5 -5.54 6.95 -13.39
N PHE A 6 -6.28 5.89 -13.05
CA PHE A 6 -6.22 5.29 -11.71
C PHE A 6 -4.84 4.68 -11.44
N VAL A 7 -4.25 3.98 -12.42
CA VAL A 7 -2.89 3.41 -12.28
C VAL A 7 -1.86 4.51 -12.06
N THR A 8 -1.93 5.61 -12.82
CA THR A 8 -1.07 6.78 -12.64
C THR A 8 -1.23 7.38 -11.25
N ALA A 9 -2.46 7.54 -10.76
CA ALA A 9 -2.72 8.04 -9.41
C ALA A 9 -2.11 7.16 -8.32
N VAL A 10 -2.14 5.84 -8.49
CA VAL A 10 -1.50 4.89 -7.56
C VAL A 10 0.02 5.07 -7.55
N PHE A 11 0.66 5.16 -8.71
CA PHE A 11 2.11 5.40 -8.78
C PHE A 11 2.51 6.78 -8.25
N ALA A 12 1.71 7.82 -8.50
CA ALA A 12 1.94 9.15 -7.91
C ALA A 12 1.83 9.10 -6.37
N SER A 13 0.87 8.32 -5.85
CA SER A 13 0.70 8.12 -4.40
C SER A 13 1.88 7.35 -3.76
N PHE A 14 2.43 6.37 -4.49
CA PHE A 14 3.67 5.71 -4.09
C PHE A 14 4.87 6.64 -4.12
N ALA A 15 5.01 7.48 -5.15
CA ALA A 15 6.07 8.47 -5.25
C ALA A 15 6.02 9.46 -4.09
N TRP A 16 4.83 9.94 -3.72
CA TRP A 16 4.63 10.78 -2.54
C TRP A 16 5.07 10.08 -1.25
N ASN A 17 4.67 8.81 -1.06
CA ASN A 17 5.07 8.03 0.11
C ASN A 17 6.59 7.83 0.19
N LEU A 18 7.23 7.50 -0.93
CA LEU A 18 8.69 7.35 -0.99
C LEU A 18 9.41 8.67 -0.71
N TYR A 19 8.89 9.79 -1.22
CA TYR A 19 9.44 11.12 -0.96
C TYR A 19 9.43 11.47 0.53
N LEU A 20 8.31 11.20 1.22
CA LEU A 20 8.21 11.45 2.67
C LEU A 20 9.11 10.51 3.46
N VAL A 21 9.05 9.21 3.19
CA VAL A 21 9.84 8.21 3.92
C VAL A 21 11.34 8.42 3.71
N GLY A 22 11.75 8.74 2.47
CA GLY A 22 13.12 9.13 2.16
C GLY A 22 13.55 10.38 2.93
N GLY A 23 12.66 11.37 3.04
CA GLY A 23 12.89 12.57 3.86
C GLY A 23 13.18 12.22 5.32
N VAL A 24 12.36 11.35 5.93
CA VAL A 24 12.58 10.89 7.31
C VAL A 24 13.91 10.14 7.43
N MET A 25 14.18 9.19 6.54
CA MET A 25 15.43 8.41 6.53
C MET A 25 16.67 9.29 6.45
N LEU A 26 16.62 10.37 5.66
CA LEU A 26 17.74 11.29 5.46
C LEU A 26 17.80 12.41 6.51
N GLY A 27 16.80 12.55 7.37
CA GLY A 27 16.76 13.62 8.37
C GLY A 27 16.32 14.97 7.81
N ALA A 28 15.57 14.98 6.69
CA ALA A 28 15.20 16.20 5.98
C ALA A 28 14.09 16.98 6.70
N SER A 29 14.25 18.30 6.81
CA SER A 29 13.33 19.17 7.54
C SER A 29 11.91 19.22 6.96
N TYR A 30 11.77 19.10 5.63
CA TYR A 30 10.45 19.13 4.97
C TYR A 30 9.51 17.98 5.39
N ALA A 31 10.06 16.90 5.95
CA ALA A 31 9.29 15.74 6.36
C ALA A 31 8.83 15.82 7.83
N LEU A 32 9.42 16.72 8.64
CA LEU A 32 9.18 16.81 10.08
C LEU A 32 7.70 16.99 10.41
N ASP A 33 7.01 17.85 9.67
CA ASP A 33 5.58 18.13 9.85
C ASP A 33 4.66 17.09 9.19
N ARG A 34 5.19 16.20 8.37
CA ARG A 34 4.42 15.25 7.54
C ARG A 34 4.59 13.80 7.97
N ALA A 35 5.40 13.53 8.98
CA ALA A 35 5.68 12.19 9.45
C ALA A 35 5.70 12.13 10.98
N ALA A 36 5.40 10.95 11.51
CA ALA A 36 5.50 10.63 12.93
C ALA A 36 4.77 11.63 13.84
N GLY A 37 3.60 12.13 13.43
CA GLY A 37 2.77 13.03 14.22
C GLY A 37 3.14 14.51 14.15
N GLY A 38 4.20 14.89 13.43
CA GLY A 38 4.71 16.26 13.45
C GLY A 38 5.39 16.66 14.77
N GLN A 39 5.77 15.68 15.60
CA GLN A 39 6.14 15.91 17.00
C GLN A 39 7.64 16.12 17.24
N PHE A 40 8.47 15.98 16.20
CA PHE A 40 9.92 16.04 16.32
C PHE A 40 10.47 17.31 15.66
N GLU A 41 11.47 17.92 16.30
CA GLU A 41 12.27 19.00 15.69
C GLU A 41 13.41 18.44 14.83
N VAL A 42 13.87 17.24 15.15
CA VAL A 42 14.83 16.44 14.37
C VAL A 42 14.46 14.97 14.46
N PHE A 43 14.64 14.21 13.38
CA PHE A 43 14.33 12.78 13.41
C PHE A 43 15.36 11.97 14.21
N PRO A 44 14.98 11.33 15.32
CA PRO A 44 15.90 10.50 16.09
C PRO A 44 16.39 9.30 15.27
N THR A 45 17.63 8.85 15.50
CA THR A 45 18.25 7.76 14.73
C THR A 45 17.38 6.49 14.69
N TYR A 46 16.78 6.09 15.82
CA TYR A 46 15.92 4.90 15.88
C TYR A 46 14.70 5.02 14.97
N LEU A 47 14.12 6.21 14.86
CA LEU A 47 12.96 6.47 14.00
C LEU A 47 13.37 6.39 12.53
N ARG A 48 14.55 6.91 12.18
CA ARG A 48 15.10 6.82 10.82
C ARG A 48 15.30 5.35 10.41
N VAL A 49 15.79 4.50 11.31
CA VAL A 49 15.94 3.06 11.08
C VAL A 49 14.59 2.36 10.85
N ILE A 50 13.56 2.69 11.65
CA ILE A 50 12.19 2.18 11.43
C ILE A 50 11.69 2.56 10.03
N TYR A 51 11.98 3.79 9.58
CA TYR A 51 11.57 4.26 8.26
C TYR A 51 12.34 3.60 7.10
N VAL A 52 13.53 3.03 7.33
CA VAL A 52 14.19 2.16 6.33
C VAL A 52 13.34 0.90 6.09
N LEU A 53 12.78 0.31 7.14
CA LEU A 53 11.88 -0.84 7.00
C LEU A 53 10.58 -0.44 6.28
N ASN A 54 10.05 0.74 6.59
CA ASN A 54 8.88 1.29 5.90
C ASN A 54 9.15 1.51 4.40
N PHE A 55 10.33 2.03 4.06
CA PHE A 55 10.76 2.18 2.67
C PHE A 55 10.77 0.84 1.93
N ALA A 56 11.39 -0.19 2.51
CA ALA A 56 11.41 -1.53 1.92
C ALA A 56 9.99 -2.09 1.71
N LEU A 57 9.09 -1.87 2.68
CA LEU A 57 7.69 -2.25 2.57
C LEU A 57 6.98 -1.56 1.38
N ILE A 58 7.18 -0.24 1.21
CA ILE A 58 6.57 0.54 0.12
C ILE A 58 7.14 0.09 -1.24
N VAL A 59 8.45 -0.13 -1.33
CA VAL A 59 9.07 -0.71 -2.54
C VAL A 59 8.46 -2.06 -2.86
N TYR A 60 8.24 -2.92 -1.86
CA TYR A 60 7.61 -4.20 -2.09
C TYR A 60 6.14 -4.08 -2.54
N GLN A 61 5.39 -3.13 -1.99
CA GLN A 61 4.04 -2.80 -2.48
C GLN A 61 4.07 -2.37 -3.95
N ILE A 62 5.01 -1.51 -4.36
CA ILE A 62 5.20 -1.09 -5.75
C ILE A 62 5.45 -2.31 -6.65
N VAL A 63 6.32 -3.24 -6.23
CA VAL A 63 6.58 -4.47 -6.98
C VAL A 63 5.32 -5.30 -7.14
N ILE A 64 4.54 -5.53 -6.07
CA ILE A 64 3.31 -6.32 -6.15
C ILE A 64 2.26 -5.64 -7.04
N PHE A 65 2.07 -4.32 -6.89
CA PHE A 65 1.16 -3.57 -7.75
C PHE A 65 1.59 -3.63 -9.21
N THR A 66 2.89 -3.47 -9.48
CA THR A 66 3.46 -3.58 -10.82
C THR A 66 3.24 -4.96 -11.43
N ARG A 67 3.49 -6.04 -10.68
CA ARG A 67 3.19 -7.41 -11.13
C ARG A 67 1.71 -7.57 -11.50
N PHE A 68 0.80 -7.09 -10.64
CA PHE A 68 -0.64 -7.08 -10.96
C PHE A 68 -0.93 -6.32 -12.25
N THR A 69 -0.34 -5.13 -12.42
CA THR A 69 -0.56 -4.34 -13.62
C THR A 69 -0.15 -5.12 -14.87
N TYR A 70 1.03 -5.73 -14.90
CA TYR A 70 1.50 -6.52 -16.05
C TYR A 70 0.86 -7.92 -16.16
N GLY A 71 -0.17 -8.24 -15.37
CA GLY A 71 -0.85 -9.54 -15.43
C GLY A 71 -0.01 -10.70 -14.88
N LEU A 72 1.07 -10.41 -14.16
CA LEU A 72 1.95 -11.40 -13.58
C LEU A 72 1.35 -11.97 -12.29
N ALA A 73 1.64 -13.25 -12.03
CA ALA A 73 1.20 -13.90 -10.80
C ALA A 73 1.79 -13.21 -9.56
N ILE A 74 0.94 -12.99 -8.56
CA ILE A 74 1.30 -12.52 -7.22
C ILE A 74 1.35 -13.72 -6.28
N LYS A 75 2.53 -13.96 -5.68
CA LYS A 75 2.73 -15.00 -4.66
C LYS A 75 3.58 -14.43 -3.51
N PRO A 76 3.25 -14.76 -2.26
CA PRO A 76 2.07 -15.51 -1.82
C PRO A 76 0.78 -14.65 -1.88
N LYS A 77 -0.39 -15.26 -2.13
CA LYS A 77 -1.66 -14.50 -2.31
C LYS A 77 -2.07 -13.69 -1.08
N TRP A 78 -1.69 -14.14 0.13
CA TRP A 78 -2.05 -13.45 1.38
C TRP A 78 -1.42 -12.06 1.49
N ILE A 79 -0.34 -11.76 0.76
CA ILE A 79 0.36 -10.47 0.85
C ILE A 79 -0.55 -9.30 0.49
N VAL A 80 -1.46 -9.49 -0.47
CA VAL A 80 -2.42 -8.47 -0.88
C VAL A 80 -3.39 -8.16 0.27
N LYS A 81 -3.83 -9.19 1.01
CA LYS A 81 -4.68 -9.01 2.20
C LYS A 81 -3.94 -8.24 3.28
N ALA A 82 -2.67 -8.58 3.54
CA ALA A 82 -1.84 -7.86 4.50
C ALA A 82 -1.69 -6.37 4.13
N PHE A 83 -1.45 -6.06 2.85
CA PHE A 83 -1.36 -4.67 2.39
C PHE A 83 -2.66 -3.89 2.51
N VAL A 84 -3.82 -4.52 2.32
CA VAL A 84 -5.11 -3.86 2.59
C VAL A 84 -5.26 -3.52 4.07
N ILE A 85 -4.93 -4.46 4.96
CA ILE A 85 -5.02 -4.23 6.41
C ILE A 85 -4.07 -3.11 6.84
N LEU A 86 -2.80 -3.18 6.44
CA LEU A 86 -1.80 -2.14 6.71
C LEU A 86 -2.22 -0.79 6.13
N GLY A 87 -2.80 -0.79 4.92
CA GLY A 87 -3.32 0.41 4.28
C GLY A 87 -4.45 1.08 5.08
N VAL A 88 -5.42 0.30 5.56
CA VAL A 88 -6.50 0.80 6.43
C VAL A 88 -5.94 1.38 7.73
N LEU A 89 -5.01 0.67 8.38
CA LEU A 89 -4.35 1.17 9.59
C LEU A 89 -3.58 2.48 9.30
N GLY A 90 -2.89 2.55 8.17
CA GLY A 90 -2.20 3.76 7.72
C GLY A 90 -3.15 4.93 7.48
N ILE A 91 -4.29 4.71 6.85
CA ILE A 91 -5.32 5.75 6.66
C ILE A 91 -5.79 6.28 8.02
N LEU A 92 -6.12 5.39 8.95
CA LEU A 92 -6.58 5.77 10.29
C LEU A 92 -5.50 6.54 11.05
N ALA A 93 -4.24 6.08 10.99
CA ALA A 93 -3.12 6.76 11.64
C ALA A 93 -2.89 8.17 11.09
N ASN A 94 -2.91 8.35 9.76
CA ASN A 94 -2.77 9.67 9.14
C ASN A 94 -3.97 10.58 9.47
N ALA A 95 -5.20 10.05 9.43
CA ALA A 95 -6.41 10.81 9.76
C ALA A 95 -6.43 11.27 11.22
N ALA A 96 -5.96 10.41 12.13
CA ALA A 96 -5.85 10.70 13.55
C ALA A 96 -4.59 11.50 13.93
N SER A 97 -3.72 11.84 12.97
CA SER A 97 -2.48 12.56 13.28
C SER A 97 -2.78 13.91 13.94
N ARG A 98 -1.89 14.32 14.85
CA ARG A 98 -1.91 15.66 15.45
C ARG A 98 -1.44 16.73 14.47
N SER A 99 -0.64 16.37 13.48
CA SER A 99 -0.21 17.30 12.42
C SER A 99 -1.27 17.46 11.35
N ALA A 100 -1.67 18.70 11.09
CA ALA A 100 -2.53 19.04 9.96
C ALA A 100 -1.91 18.65 8.60
N ASN A 101 -0.59 18.76 8.47
CA ASN A 101 0.12 18.43 7.24
C ASN A 101 0.21 16.91 7.01
N GLU A 102 0.36 16.12 8.06
CA GLU A 102 0.35 14.66 7.95
C GLU A 102 -1.05 14.10 7.62
N ARG A 103 -2.13 14.76 8.05
CA ARG A 103 -3.50 14.34 7.69
C ARG A 103 -3.72 14.31 6.17
N TRP A 104 -3.03 15.14 5.41
CA TRP A 104 -3.09 15.11 3.95
C TRP A 104 -2.57 13.79 3.34
N ASN A 105 -1.74 13.03 4.06
CA ASN A 105 -1.27 11.72 3.63
C ASN A 105 -2.37 10.66 3.60
N VAL A 106 -3.55 10.93 4.17
CA VAL A 106 -4.75 10.09 4.04
C VAL A 106 -5.10 9.87 2.57
N ILE A 107 -4.96 10.89 1.72
CA ILE A 107 -5.32 10.81 0.30
C ILE A 107 -4.48 9.75 -0.44
N PRO A 108 -3.13 9.84 -0.48
CA PRO A 108 -2.32 8.82 -1.14
C PRO A 108 -2.45 7.45 -0.46
N ALA A 109 -2.59 7.38 0.87
CA ALA A 109 -2.83 6.12 1.58
C ALA A 109 -4.14 5.46 1.14
N PHE A 110 -5.21 6.24 0.97
CA PHE A 110 -6.50 5.76 0.49
C PHE A 110 -6.40 5.23 -0.94
N VAL A 111 -5.77 5.96 -1.86
CA VAL A 111 -5.59 5.55 -3.25
C VAL A 111 -4.85 4.20 -3.35
N ILE A 112 -3.75 4.04 -2.62
CA ILE A 112 -2.97 2.79 -2.58
C ILE A 112 -3.82 1.65 -2.00
N THR A 113 -4.53 1.91 -0.89
CA THR A 113 -5.36 0.90 -0.22
C THR A 113 -6.51 0.42 -1.12
N ALA A 114 -7.19 1.35 -1.80
CA ALA A 114 -8.25 1.05 -2.75
C ALA A 114 -7.73 0.19 -3.91
N ALA A 115 -6.50 0.44 -4.38
CA ALA A 115 -5.86 -0.35 -5.41
C ALA A 115 -5.65 -1.81 -4.97
N PHE A 116 -5.04 -2.03 -3.79
CA PHE A 116 -4.85 -3.38 -3.26
C PHE A 116 -6.16 -4.09 -2.92
N TYR A 117 -7.18 -3.37 -2.45
CA TYR A 117 -8.51 -3.92 -2.26
C TYR A 117 -9.12 -4.41 -3.58
N GLY A 118 -8.96 -3.63 -4.66
CA GLY A 118 -9.35 -4.05 -6.00
C GLY A 118 -8.67 -5.34 -6.46
N ILE A 119 -7.36 -5.46 -6.20
CA ILE A 119 -6.59 -6.69 -6.48
C ILE A 119 -7.14 -7.87 -5.66
N LEU A 120 -7.38 -7.67 -4.37
CA LEU A 120 -7.90 -8.70 -3.47
C LEU A 120 -9.26 -9.24 -3.97
N LYS A 121 -10.17 -8.33 -4.36
CA LYS A 121 -11.49 -8.69 -4.91
C LYS A 121 -11.36 -9.49 -6.21
N SER A 122 -10.43 -9.11 -7.08
CA SER A 122 -10.15 -9.85 -8.33
C SER A 122 -9.65 -11.27 -8.05
N GLN A 123 -8.71 -11.45 -7.12
CA GLN A 123 -8.20 -12.77 -6.74
C GLN A 123 -9.29 -13.66 -6.11
N ALA A 124 -10.16 -13.09 -5.28
CA ALA A 124 -11.28 -13.80 -4.70
C ALA A 124 -12.28 -14.28 -5.76
N LYS A 125 -12.61 -13.43 -6.75
CA LYS A 125 -13.47 -13.80 -7.89
C LYS A 125 -12.87 -14.96 -8.69
N ASN A 126 -11.59 -14.88 -9.06
CA ASN A 126 -10.93 -15.93 -9.85
C ASN A 126 -10.88 -17.27 -9.11
N THR A 127 -10.68 -17.24 -7.78
CA THR A 127 -10.67 -18.44 -6.94
C THR A 127 -12.07 -19.09 -6.87
N ARG A 128 -13.14 -18.28 -6.81
CA ARG A 128 -14.52 -18.78 -6.86
C ARG A 128 -14.84 -19.43 -8.20
N VAL A 129 -14.50 -18.79 -9.32
CA VAL A 129 -14.73 -19.33 -10.67
C VAL A 129 -14.00 -20.67 -10.84
N ALA A 130 -12.73 -20.76 -10.42
CA ALA A 130 -11.96 -22.00 -10.50
C ALA A 130 -12.53 -23.14 -9.63
N LYS A 131 -13.24 -22.82 -8.53
CA LYS A 131 -13.92 -23.82 -7.69
C LYS A 131 -15.20 -24.34 -8.35
N VAL A 132 -15.95 -23.46 -9.03
CA VAL A 132 -17.19 -23.81 -9.74
C VAL A 132 -16.91 -24.59 -11.02
N SER A 133 -15.81 -24.28 -11.73
CA SER A 133 -15.44 -24.96 -12.99
C SER A 133 -14.76 -26.32 -12.79
N LYS A 134 -14.40 -26.71 -11.55
CA LYS A 134 -13.93 -28.06 -11.27
C LYS A 134 -15.16 -28.97 -11.20
N PRO A 135 -15.28 -30.02 -12.03
CA PRO A 135 -16.37 -30.99 -11.87
C PRO A 135 -16.30 -31.53 -10.45
N THR A 136 -17.40 -31.36 -9.70
CA THR A 136 -17.60 -32.07 -8.45
C THR A 136 -17.58 -33.55 -8.80
N GLY A 137 -16.69 -34.33 -8.18
CA GLY A 137 -16.50 -35.75 -8.48
C GLY A 137 -17.70 -36.65 -8.15
N HIS A 138 -18.91 -36.09 -8.10
CA HIS A 138 -20.19 -36.78 -7.95
C HIS A 138 -20.90 -37.06 -9.28
N ASP A 139 -20.40 -36.55 -10.42
CA ASP A 139 -20.91 -36.90 -11.77
C ASP A 139 -20.13 -38.06 -12.41
N LYS A 140 -19.67 -39.00 -11.59
CA LYS A 140 -19.17 -40.30 -12.07
C LYS A 140 -20.01 -41.39 -11.40
N LEU A 141 -20.84 -42.00 -12.24
CA LEU A 141 -21.73 -43.14 -12.02
C LEU A 141 -23.17 -42.76 -11.63
#